data_AF-A0A4Q4SN29-F1
#
_entry.id   AF-A0A4Q4SN29-F1
#
_cell.length_a   1.000
_cell.length_b   1.000
_cell.length_c   1.000
_cell.angle_alpha   90.00
_cell.angle_beta   90.00
_cell.angle_gamma   90.00
#
_symmetry.space_group_name_H-M   'P 1'
#
loop_
_entity.id
_entity.type
_entity.pdbx_description
1 polymer ?
#
loop_
_entity_poly.entity_id
_entity_poly.type
_entity_poly.pdbx_seq_one_letter_code
_entity_poly.pdbx_strand_id
1 'polypeptide(L)'
;MRSAQLRNYAGQAALPGGKADTLDESPWDVARREADEEIGLPMNDDKLRGFTVEHLCELPANLAKTELGVRPCVAFLRPTYVSASSETSGLSVEEKLMPRLDPREVAAVFTAPFHNFLRKEWDGEGPPPVQKDGRPEKWYRGSWTDWHESRWRMHNFYMPRPPPSPSLLRNPSRSSPQSSPEPSLQQKLPDGDDPRPEPSAIDALTTFRVFGMTARILVDAARVAYGEEPEFEHNSHHGDEEMIGRLLKMGRLSEVRKKGEVLTREVLREASKM
;
A
#
# COMPACT_ATOMS: atom_id res chain seq x y z
N MET A 1 -3.23 1.84 3.94
CA MET A 1 -2.65 2.84 4.88
C MET A 1 -2.52 2.20 6.23
N ARG A 2 -1.30 2.15 6.77
CA ARG A 2 -1.04 1.54 8.08
C ARG A 2 -1.62 2.40 9.21
N SER A 3 -2.11 1.76 10.26
CA SER A 3 -2.64 2.43 11.46
C SER A 3 -1.59 3.33 12.12
N ALA A 4 -2.03 4.46 12.66
CA ALA A 4 -1.17 5.42 13.34
C ALA A 4 -0.59 4.87 14.66
N GLN A 5 -1.16 3.77 15.19
CA GLN A 5 -0.79 3.17 16.48
C GLN A 5 0.33 2.11 16.35
N LEU A 6 0.77 1.81 15.13
CA LEU A 6 1.79 0.80 14.89
C LEU A 6 3.19 1.26 15.29
N ARG A 7 3.99 0.34 15.85
CA ARG A 7 5.36 0.63 16.29
C ARG A 7 6.30 1.00 15.13
N ASN A 8 6.04 0.48 13.93
CA ASN A 8 6.83 0.72 12.73
C ASN A 8 5.95 1.24 11.59
N TYR A 9 6.46 2.22 10.84
CA TYR A 9 5.85 2.76 9.62
C TYR A 9 4.39 3.25 9.78
N ALA A 10 4.03 3.76 10.97
CA ALA A 10 2.72 4.30 11.28
C ALA A 10 2.28 5.37 10.26
N GLY A 11 1.05 5.27 9.77
CA GLY A 11 0.47 6.23 8.82
C GLY A 11 1.08 6.19 7.41
N GLN A 12 1.92 5.21 7.08
CA GLN A 12 2.50 5.07 5.74
C GLN A 12 1.62 4.21 4.82
N ALA A 13 1.69 4.48 3.52
CA ALA A 13 1.11 3.59 2.52
C ALA A 13 2.01 2.36 2.34
N ALA A 14 1.41 1.18 2.45
CA ALA A 14 2.04 -0.11 2.24
C ALA A 14 1.03 -1.03 1.54
N LEU A 15 1.56 -2.00 0.79
CA LEU A 15 0.78 -3.14 0.30
C LEU A 15 0.47 -4.08 1.49
N PRO A 16 -0.63 -4.85 1.44
CA PRO A 16 -0.88 -5.89 2.42
C PRO A 16 0.26 -6.90 2.44
N GLY A 17 0.61 -7.37 3.63
CA GLY A 17 1.69 -8.34 3.80
C GLY A 17 2.34 -8.28 5.16
N GLY A 18 3.05 -9.35 5.49
CA GLY A 18 3.71 -9.50 6.77
C GLY A 18 4.82 -10.54 6.72
N LYS A 19 5.11 -11.11 7.90
CA LYS A 19 6.21 -12.05 8.06
C LYS A 19 5.69 -13.46 7.83
N ALA A 20 6.49 -14.31 7.18
CA ALA A 20 6.23 -15.74 7.17
C ALA A 20 6.27 -16.30 8.60
N ASP A 21 5.28 -17.13 8.94
CA ASP A 21 5.18 -17.77 10.24
C ASP A 21 6.11 -18.98 10.34
N THR A 22 6.30 -19.65 9.21
CA THR A 22 7.13 -20.87 9.09
C THR A 22 8.03 -20.79 7.86
N LEU A 23 9.03 -21.67 7.79
CA LEU A 23 9.93 -21.77 6.64
C LEU A 23 9.27 -22.44 5.43
N ASP A 24 8.18 -23.17 5.63
CA ASP A 24 7.47 -23.93 4.60
C ASP A 24 6.36 -23.10 3.93
N GLU A 25 6.02 -21.93 4.47
CA GLU A 25 5.01 -21.04 3.92
C GLU A 25 5.53 -20.40 2.62
N SER A 26 4.81 -20.58 1.52
CA SER A 26 5.20 -19.94 0.26
C SER A 26 4.96 -18.43 0.34
N PRO A 27 5.70 -17.60 -0.43
CA PRO A 27 5.46 -16.16 -0.45
C PRO A 27 4.01 -15.78 -0.82
N TRP A 28 3.39 -16.55 -1.72
CA TRP A 28 1.99 -16.39 -2.09
C TRP A 28 1.04 -16.66 -0.92
N ASP A 29 1.28 -17.74 -0.17
CA ASP A 29 0.45 -18.10 0.99
C ASP A 29 0.52 -17.01 2.07
N VAL A 30 1.74 -16.52 2.36
CA VAL A 30 1.96 -15.38 3.28
C VAL A 30 1.16 -14.16 2.81
N ALA A 31 1.31 -13.77 1.54
CA ALA A 31 0.66 -12.58 1.01
C ALA A 31 -0.87 -12.68 1.06
N ARG A 32 -1.43 -13.86 0.77
CA ARG A 32 -2.89 -14.09 0.82
C ARG A 32 -3.43 -14.11 2.24
N ARG A 33 -2.74 -14.75 3.19
CA ARG A 33 -3.11 -14.76 4.61
C ARG A 33 -3.15 -13.33 5.17
N GLU A 34 -2.07 -12.58 4.97
CA GLU A 34 -1.93 -11.21 5.47
C GLU A 34 -2.93 -10.25 4.82
N ALA A 35 -3.28 -10.44 3.54
CA ALA A 35 -4.34 -9.67 2.88
C ALA A 35 -5.75 -9.98 3.45
N ASP A 36 -6.02 -11.22 3.86
CA ASP A 36 -7.27 -11.57 4.56
C ASP A 36 -7.30 -10.93 5.95
N GLU A 37 -6.21 -11.00 6.70
CA GLU A 37 -6.08 -10.43 8.04
C GLU A 37 -6.16 -8.89 8.06
N GLU A 38 -5.41 -8.20 7.21
CA GLU A 38 -5.28 -6.74 7.24
C GLU A 38 -6.49 -6.03 6.58
N ILE A 39 -6.92 -6.48 5.40
CA ILE A 39 -7.94 -5.79 4.58
C ILE A 39 -9.21 -6.60 4.35
N GLY A 40 -9.29 -7.83 4.88
CA GLY A 40 -10.46 -8.69 4.76
C GLY A 40 -10.63 -9.25 3.34
N LEU A 41 -9.55 -9.43 2.58
CA LEU A 41 -9.59 -10.07 1.25
C LEU A 41 -9.61 -11.60 1.43
N PRO A 42 -10.77 -12.28 1.28
CA PRO A 42 -10.91 -13.67 1.69
C PRO A 42 -9.99 -14.63 0.93
N MET A 43 -9.52 -15.67 1.63
CA MET A 43 -8.77 -16.77 1.03
C MET A 43 -9.59 -17.62 0.04
N ASN A 44 -10.90 -17.76 0.28
CA ASN A 44 -11.81 -18.55 -0.56
C ASN A 44 -12.58 -17.65 -1.54
N ASP A 45 -12.50 -17.98 -2.83
CA ASP A 45 -13.20 -17.32 -3.92
C ASP A 45 -14.73 -17.28 -3.76
N ASP A 46 -15.34 -18.27 -3.10
CA ASP A 46 -16.79 -18.27 -2.80
C ASP A 46 -17.21 -17.05 -1.97
N LYS A 47 -16.29 -16.50 -1.18
CA LYS A 47 -16.50 -15.34 -0.32
C LYS A 47 -16.20 -14.01 -1.03
N LEU A 48 -15.59 -14.04 -2.22
CA LEU A 48 -15.18 -12.85 -2.99
C LEU A 48 -16.31 -12.20 -3.80
N ARG A 49 -17.58 -12.56 -3.54
CA ARG A 49 -18.80 -11.88 -4.06
C ARG A 49 -18.71 -11.52 -5.55
N GLY A 50 -18.39 -12.50 -6.38
CA GLY A 50 -18.35 -12.31 -7.83
C GLY A 50 -16.97 -11.97 -8.39
N PHE A 51 -15.91 -12.13 -7.60
CA PHE A 51 -14.51 -12.09 -8.06
C PHE A 51 -13.78 -13.38 -7.71
N THR A 52 -12.66 -13.61 -8.38
CA THR A 52 -11.66 -14.63 -8.04
C THR A 52 -10.30 -13.95 -7.97
N VAL A 53 -9.42 -14.41 -7.08
CA VAL A 53 -8.04 -13.89 -7.03
C VAL A 53 -7.13 -14.84 -7.81
N GLU A 54 -6.66 -14.41 -8.97
CA GLU A 54 -5.67 -15.12 -9.77
C GLU A 54 -4.25 -14.72 -9.37
N HIS A 55 -3.40 -15.70 -9.02
CA HIS A 55 -1.97 -15.47 -8.87
C HIS A 55 -1.32 -15.31 -10.26
N LEU A 56 -0.68 -14.17 -10.51
CA LEU A 56 0.02 -13.93 -11.78
C LEU A 56 1.50 -14.28 -11.69
N CYS A 57 2.21 -13.69 -10.73
CA CYS A 57 3.64 -13.92 -10.56
C CYS A 57 4.15 -13.40 -9.21
N GLU A 58 5.37 -13.81 -8.87
CA GLU A 58 6.18 -13.23 -7.81
C GLU A 58 7.33 -12.42 -8.43
N LEU A 59 7.51 -11.17 -7.98
CA LEU A 59 8.60 -10.31 -8.44
C LEU A 59 9.90 -10.59 -7.65
N PRO A 60 11.07 -10.17 -8.17
CA PRO A 60 12.32 -10.28 -7.43
C PRO A 60 12.24 -9.63 -6.04
N ALA A 61 12.85 -10.29 -5.05
CA ALA A 61 12.82 -9.81 -3.66
C ALA A 61 13.56 -8.48 -3.49
N ASN A 62 13.02 -7.57 -2.68
CA ASN A 62 13.65 -6.31 -2.30
C ASN A 62 14.29 -6.44 -0.91
N LEU A 63 15.40 -5.72 -0.66
CA LEU A 63 16.12 -5.76 0.61
C LEU A 63 15.95 -4.46 1.40
N ALA A 64 15.32 -4.54 2.56
CA ALA A 64 15.20 -3.41 3.47
C ALA A 64 16.51 -3.16 4.26
N LYS A 65 16.68 -1.92 4.73
CA LYS A 65 17.80 -1.53 5.61
C LYS A 65 17.94 -2.38 6.87
N THR A 66 16.83 -2.95 7.30
CA THR A 66 16.69 -3.76 8.50
C THR A 66 17.06 -5.22 8.28
N GLU A 67 17.64 -5.56 7.12
CA GLU A 67 17.99 -6.92 6.69
C GLU A 67 16.75 -7.81 6.49
N LEU A 68 15.62 -7.20 6.14
CA LEU A 68 14.38 -7.90 5.80
C LEU A 68 14.28 -8.03 4.28
N GLY A 69 14.17 -9.26 3.78
CA GLY A 69 13.81 -9.55 2.39
C GLY A 69 12.29 -9.52 2.22
N VAL A 70 11.81 -8.84 1.17
CA VAL A 70 10.38 -8.72 0.84
C VAL A 70 10.16 -9.26 -0.56
N ARG A 71 9.33 -10.31 -0.69
CA ARG A 71 8.94 -10.92 -1.97
C ARG A 71 7.57 -10.36 -2.40
N PRO A 72 7.48 -9.51 -3.44
CA PRO A 72 6.19 -9.00 -3.89
C PRO A 72 5.45 -10.06 -4.69
N CYS A 73 4.17 -10.27 -4.39
CA CYS A 73 3.28 -11.14 -5.16
C CYS A 73 2.25 -10.29 -5.91
N VAL A 74 2.02 -10.61 -7.18
CA VAL A 74 1.07 -9.89 -8.04
C VAL A 74 -0.13 -10.78 -8.32
N ALA A 75 -1.32 -10.23 -8.08
CA ALA A 75 -2.58 -10.92 -8.28
C ALA A 75 -3.55 -10.10 -9.12
N PHE A 76 -4.38 -10.78 -9.90
CA PHE A 76 -5.49 -10.18 -10.61
C PHE A 76 -6.82 -10.52 -9.94
N LEU A 77 -7.55 -9.47 -9.52
CA LEU A 77 -8.93 -9.61 -9.07
C LEU A 77 -9.85 -9.71 -10.29
N ARG A 78 -10.06 -10.94 -10.76
CA ARG A 78 -10.84 -11.22 -11.96
C ARG A 78 -12.34 -11.22 -11.63
N PRO A 79 -13.18 -10.44 -12.34
CA PRO A 79 -14.63 -10.57 -12.26
C PRO A 79 -15.09 -11.96 -12.74
N THR A 80 -16.01 -12.58 -12.00
CA THR A 80 -16.70 -13.79 -12.44
C THR A 80 -17.89 -13.40 -13.32
N TYR A 81 -18.08 -14.13 -14.42
CA TYR A 81 -19.14 -13.87 -15.41
C TYR A 81 -20.57 -13.96 -14.86
N VAL A 82 -20.76 -14.46 -13.63
CA VAL A 82 -22.07 -14.68 -12.99
C VAL A 82 -22.73 -13.36 -12.51
N SER A 83 -21.99 -12.25 -12.44
CA SER A 83 -22.54 -10.93 -12.06
C SER A 83 -23.32 -10.20 -13.19
N ALA A 84 -23.61 -10.89 -14.29
CA ALA A 84 -24.31 -10.34 -15.46
C ALA A 84 -25.86 -10.31 -15.34
N SER A 85 -26.42 -10.49 -14.15
CA SER A 85 -27.81 -10.09 -13.89
C SER A 85 -27.87 -8.55 -13.78
N SER A 86 -28.69 -7.97 -14.66
CA SER A 86 -28.59 -6.63 -15.26
C SER A 86 -28.77 -5.40 -14.35
N GLU A 87 -28.65 -5.53 -13.02
CA GLU A 87 -28.77 -4.40 -12.07
C GLU A 87 -27.49 -4.14 -11.25
N THR A 88 -26.50 -5.04 -11.28
CA THR A 88 -25.26 -4.95 -10.48
C THR A 88 -23.95 -5.00 -11.30
N SER A 89 -24.05 -4.97 -12.63
CA SER A 89 -22.91 -5.02 -13.55
C SER A 89 -22.04 -3.76 -13.53
N GLY A 90 -22.49 -2.67 -12.89
CA GLY A 90 -21.77 -1.41 -12.81
C GLY A 90 -21.02 -1.13 -11.52
N LEU A 91 -21.14 -1.97 -10.48
CA LEU A 91 -20.47 -1.70 -9.20
C LEU A 91 -18.99 -2.06 -9.28
N SER A 92 -18.13 -1.13 -8.90
CA SER A 92 -16.67 -1.29 -8.96
C SER A 92 -16.17 -2.31 -7.91
N VAL A 93 -14.91 -2.77 -8.06
CA VAL A 93 -14.27 -3.68 -7.08
C VAL A 93 -14.40 -3.11 -5.67
N GLU A 94 -14.19 -1.80 -5.53
CA GLU A 94 -14.26 -1.05 -4.28
C GLU A 94 -15.64 -1.10 -3.62
N GLU A 95 -16.71 -1.20 -4.40
CA GLU A 95 -18.09 -1.25 -3.90
C GLU A 95 -18.54 -2.67 -3.55
N LYS A 96 -18.08 -3.68 -4.29
CA LYS A 96 -18.45 -5.09 -4.08
C LYS A 96 -17.59 -5.77 -3.03
N LEU A 97 -16.29 -5.48 -3.01
CA LEU A 97 -15.34 -5.92 -2.00
C LEU A 97 -15.23 -4.82 -0.95
N MET A 98 -16.28 -4.63 -0.15
CA MET A 98 -16.19 -3.75 1.02
C MET A 98 -15.11 -4.30 1.98
N PRO A 99 -13.95 -3.64 2.12
CA PRO A 99 -12.86 -4.17 2.92
C PRO A 99 -13.29 -4.20 4.38
N ARG A 100 -13.12 -5.36 5.05
CA ARG A 100 -13.23 -5.43 6.51
C ARG A 100 -11.85 -5.17 7.07
N LEU A 101 -11.59 -3.91 7.39
CA LEU A 101 -10.28 -3.49 7.90
C LEU A 101 -10.13 -3.90 9.36
N ASP A 102 -8.96 -4.43 9.74
CA ASP A 102 -8.57 -4.45 11.14
C ASP A 102 -8.09 -3.04 11.54
N PRO A 103 -8.84 -2.28 12.37
CA PRO A 103 -8.46 -0.92 12.75
C PRO A 103 -7.15 -0.85 13.54
N ARG A 104 -6.65 -1.97 14.10
CA ARG A 104 -5.36 -2.02 14.79
C ARG A 104 -4.20 -1.88 13.82
N GLU A 105 -4.36 -2.34 12.58
CA GLU A 105 -3.28 -2.44 11.60
C GLU A 105 -3.51 -1.57 10.38
N VAL A 106 -4.76 -1.37 9.97
CA VAL A 106 -5.14 -0.64 8.76
C VAL A 106 -6.09 0.51 9.10
N ALA A 107 -5.65 1.72 8.73
CA ALA A 107 -6.47 2.93 8.88
C ALA A 107 -7.35 3.22 7.67
N ALA A 108 -6.91 2.85 6.47
CA ALA A 108 -7.65 3.07 5.23
C ALA A 108 -7.11 2.20 4.09
N VAL A 109 -7.99 1.86 3.13
CA VAL A 109 -7.64 1.27 1.84
C VAL A 109 -8.00 2.27 0.75
N PHE A 110 -7.17 2.33 -0.29
CA PHE A 110 -7.37 3.20 -1.44
C PHE A 110 -6.86 2.51 -2.70
N THR A 111 -7.35 2.92 -3.86
CA THR A 111 -6.88 2.47 -5.16
C THR A 111 -6.16 3.61 -5.89
N ALA A 112 -5.30 3.24 -6.84
CA ALA A 112 -4.51 4.16 -7.64
C ALA A 112 -4.47 3.64 -9.08
N PRO A 113 -4.53 4.50 -10.11
CA PRO A 113 -4.34 4.08 -11.49
C PRO A 113 -2.96 3.45 -11.65
N PHE A 114 -2.90 2.16 -11.97
CA PHE A 114 -1.64 1.41 -11.95
C PHE A 114 -0.62 1.93 -12.97
N HIS A 115 -1.08 2.33 -14.16
CA HIS A 115 -0.23 2.95 -15.18
C HIS A 115 0.45 4.24 -14.70
N ASN A 116 -0.20 5.04 -13.85
CA ASN A 116 0.33 6.33 -13.38
C ASN A 116 1.62 6.21 -12.57
N PHE A 117 1.98 5.01 -12.08
CA PHE A 117 3.30 4.78 -11.48
C PHE A 117 4.44 4.85 -12.50
N LEU A 118 4.17 4.95 -13.80
CA LEU A 118 5.16 5.24 -14.85
C LEU A 118 5.17 6.71 -15.28
N ARG A 119 4.19 7.49 -14.83
CA ARG A 119 3.96 8.88 -15.25
C ARG A 119 4.56 9.89 -14.28
N LYS A 120 5.09 10.98 -14.82
CA LYS A 120 5.62 12.11 -14.02
C LYS A 120 4.53 13.07 -13.56
N GLU A 121 3.46 13.16 -14.33
CA GLU A 121 2.30 14.02 -14.09
C GLU A 121 1.06 13.19 -13.73
N TRP A 122 0.08 13.83 -13.09
CA TRP A 122 -1.18 13.19 -12.74
C TRP A 122 -2.06 13.07 -14.00
N ASP A 123 -2.38 11.84 -14.38
CA ASP A 123 -3.31 11.51 -15.49
C ASP A 123 -4.46 10.62 -15.00
N GLY A 124 -4.87 10.80 -13.74
CA GLY A 124 -5.94 10.01 -13.13
C GLY A 124 -7.29 10.71 -13.20
N GLU A 125 -8.37 9.95 -13.01
CA GLU A 125 -9.71 10.51 -12.86
C GLU A 125 -9.80 11.35 -11.57
N GLY A 126 -10.31 12.58 -11.69
CA GLY A 126 -10.49 13.50 -10.56
C GLY A 126 -9.39 14.55 -10.40
N PRO A 127 -9.49 15.40 -9.37
CA PRO A 127 -8.58 16.52 -9.18
C PRO A 127 -7.16 16.04 -8.87
N PRO A 128 -6.13 16.76 -9.34
CA PRO A 128 -4.76 16.43 -9.03
C PRO A 128 -4.47 16.58 -7.51
N PRO A 129 -3.35 16.03 -7.04
CA PRO A 129 -2.93 16.15 -5.65
C PRO A 129 -2.84 17.62 -5.22
N VAL A 130 -3.27 17.92 -4.00
CA VAL A 130 -3.18 19.26 -3.40
C VAL A 130 -2.54 19.23 -2.02
N GLN A 131 -1.85 20.31 -1.68
CA GLN A 131 -1.31 20.56 -0.35
C GLN A 131 -2.44 20.93 0.63
N LYS A 132 -2.13 20.96 1.92
CA LYS A 132 -3.09 21.34 2.98
C LYS A 132 -3.65 22.75 2.83
N ASP A 133 -2.89 23.66 2.20
CA ASP A 133 -3.30 25.03 1.92
C ASP A 133 -4.10 25.18 0.60
N GLY A 134 -4.42 24.07 -0.07
CA GLY A 134 -5.16 24.03 -1.32
C GLY A 134 -4.32 24.30 -2.58
N ARG A 135 -3.00 24.53 -2.44
CA ARG A 135 -2.14 24.69 -3.62
C ARG A 135 -1.90 23.35 -4.33
N PRO A 136 -1.69 23.33 -5.65
CA PRO A 136 -1.32 22.13 -6.37
C PRO A 136 -0.07 21.45 -5.79
N GLU A 137 -0.11 20.13 -5.66
CA GLU A 137 1.01 19.26 -5.31
C GLU A 137 1.43 18.44 -6.54
N LYS A 138 2.73 18.16 -6.67
CA LYS A 138 3.23 17.31 -7.75
C LYS A 138 2.84 15.87 -7.49
N TRP A 139 2.35 15.19 -8.51
CA TRP A 139 2.12 13.74 -8.50
C TRP A 139 3.37 12.98 -8.07
N TYR A 140 4.51 13.24 -8.72
CA TYR A 140 5.74 12.51 -8.51
C TYR A 140 6.91 13.41 -8.09
N ARG A 141 7.71 12.93 -7.13
CA ARG A 141 9.01 13.48 -6.74
C ARG A 141 10.03 12.35 -6.58
N GLY A 142 11.06 12.37 -7.41
CA GLY A 142 12.20 11.45 -7.32
C GLY A 142 13.43 12.12 -6.72
N SER A 143 14.20 11.39 -5.93
CA SER A 143 15.55 11.80 -5.53
C SER A 143 16.50 10.61 -5.54
N TRP A 144 17.75 10.86 -5.95
CA TRP A 144 18.80 9.87 -5.76
C TRP A 144 19.23 9.87 -4.30
N THR A 145 19.25 8.69 -3.71
CA THR A 145 19.78 8.47 -2.37
C THR A 145 20.92 7.47 -2.45
N ASP A 146 21.98 7.75 -1.70
CA ASP A 146 23.07 6.80 -1.60
C ASP A 146 22.59 5.63 -0.74
N TRP A 147 22.48 4.47 -1.37
CA TRP A 147 22.10 3.23 -0.73
C TRP A 147 23.21 2.22 -0.93
N HIS A 148 24.06 2.10 0.09
CA HIS A 148 25.04 1.03 0.19
C HIS A 148 25.91 0.88 -1.06
N GLU A 149 26.53 2.00 -1.47
CA GLU A 149 27.44 2.10 -2.62
C GLU A 149 26.79 2.04 -4.01
N SER A 150 25.48 1.79 -4.06
CA SER A 150 24.66 1.97 -5.26
C SER A 150 23.80 3.23 -5.14
N ARG A 151 23.52 3.86 -6.28
CA ARG A 151 22.51 4.92 -6.31
C ARG A 151 21.14 4.27 -6.33
N TRP A 152 20.36 4.46 -5.28
CA TRP A 152 18.98 4.00 -5.22
C TRP A 152 18.04 5.17 -5.40
N ARG A 153 17.09 5.02 -6.33
CA ARG A 153 16.13 6.05 -6.64
C ARG A 153 14.97 5.99 -5.64
N MET A 154 14.85 7.02 -4.82
CA MET A 154 13.71 7.23 -3.94
C MET A 154 12.56 7.83 -4.74
N HIS A 155 11.49 7.06 -4.87
CA HIS A 155 10.24 7.50 -5.50
C HIS A 155 9.25 7.98 -4.45
N ASN A 156 8.56 9.09 -4.73
CA ASN A 156 7.47 9.61 -3.92
C ASN A 156 6.31 9.95 -4.83
N PHE A 157 5.17 9.29 -4.62
CA PHE A 157 3.92 9.57 -5.29
C PHE A 157 2.92 10.11 -4.29
N TYR A 158 2.21 11.17 -4.68
CA TYR A 158 1.22 11.85 -3.87
C TYR A 158 -0.16 11.60 -4.48
N MET A 159 -0.94 10.71 -3.88
CA MET A 159 -2.29 10.38 -4.32
C MET A 159 -3.28 11.41 -3.81
N PRO A 160 -4.21 11.93 -4.63
CA PRO A 160 -5.36 12.64 -4.10
C PRO A 160 -6.21 11.68 -3.25
N ARG A 161 -6.76 12.16 -2.13
CA ARG A 161 -7.73 11.38 -1.35
C ARG A 161 -9.05 11.35 -2.14
N PRO A 162 -9.66 10.17 -2.38
CA PRO A 162 -11.01 10.12 -2.91
C PRO A 162 -11.96 10.87 -1.96
N PRO A 163 -12.97 11.61 -2.46
CA PRO A 163 -13.96 12.23 -1.60
C PRO A 163 -14.59 11.15 -0.69
N PRO A 164 -14.93 11.48 0.57
CA PRO A 164 -15.51 10.50 1.49
C PRO A 164 -16.81 9.96 0.88
N SER A 165 -16.74 8.76 0.33
CA SER A 165 -17.92 8.06 -0.14
C SER A 165 -18.71 7.61 1.09
N PRO A 166 -20.02 7.94 1.19
CA PRO A 166 -20.83 7.61 2.37
C PRO A 166 -20.95 6.09 2.64
N SER A 167 -20.49 5.25 1.72
CA SER A 167 -20.41 3.78 1.84
C SER A 167 -19.18 3.28 2.63
N LEU A 168 -18.07 4.02 2.67
CA LEU A 168 -16.81 3.55 3.27
C LEU A 168 -16.68 3.83 4.78
N LEU A 169 -17.66 4.52 5.37
CA LEU A 169 -17.70 4.85 6.81
C LEU A 169 -18.89 4.23 7.55
N ARG A 170 -19.73 3.42 6.88
CA ARG A 170 -20.95 2.92 7.50
C ARG A 170 -20.67 1.68 8.35
N ASN A 171 -20.26 1.91 9.60
CA ASN A 171 -20.51 0.94 10.67
C ASN A 171 -22.01 0.57 10.64
N PRO A 172 -22.39 -0.70 10.52
CA PRO A 172 -23.79 -1.11 10.49
C PRO A 172 -24.34 -1.10 11.93
N SER A 173 -24.57 0.10 12.48
CA SER A 173 -25.44 0.28 13.64
C SER A 173 -26.05 1.68 13.64
N ARG A 174 -27.13 1.84 12.87
CA ARG A 174 -28.43 2.36 13.34
C ARG A 174 -29.32 2.82 12.19
N SER A 175 -30.58 2.47 12.36
CA SER A 175 -31.73 2.64 11.50
C SER A 175 -32.36 4.04 11.61
N SER A 176 -32.69 4.59 10.43
CA SER A 176 -33.84 5.44 10.09
C SER A 176 -33.94 6.90 10.60
N PRO A 177 -34.64 7.77 9.83
CA PRO A 177 -34.42 9.23 9.81
C PRO A 177 -35.56 10.03 10.45
N GLN A 178 -35.25 11.17 11.07
CA GLN A 178 -36.23 12.24 11.31
C GLN A 178 -35.63 13.63 11.07
N SER A 179 -36.52 14.51 10.61
CA SER A 179 -36.35 15.73 9.83
C SER A 179 -36.26 17.02 10.66
N SER A 180 -35.35 17.92 10.26
CA SER A 180 -35.37 19.40 10.31
C SER A 180 -35.46 20.11 11.68
N PRO A 181 -35.16 21.44 11.82
CA PRO A 181 -34.53 22.41 10.90
C PRO A 181 -33.27 23.11 11.49
N GLU A 182 -32.54 23.88 10.65
CA GLU A 182 -31.47 24.81 11.10
C GLU A 182 -32.01 25.86 12.09
N PRO A 183 -31.18 26.39 13.03
CA PRO A 183 -30.49 27.65 12.73
C PRO A 183 -29.13 27.92 13.44
N SER A 184 -28.37 28.82 12.81
CA SER A 184 -27.49 29.88 13.37
C SER A 184 -26.19 29.53 14.13
N LEU A 185 -25.13 30.18 13.62
CA LEU A 185 -23.77 30.34 14.12
C LEU A 185 -23.72 30.87 15.57
N GLN A 186 -23.20 30.06 16.50
CA GLN A 186 -22.41 30.54 17.63
C GLN A 186 -21.58 29.40 18.22
N GLN A 187 -20.26 29.57 18.17
CA GLN A 187 -19.28 28.69 18.80
C GLN A 187 -19.52 28.63 20.31
N LYS A 188 -20.01 27.49 20.78
CA LYS A 188 -19.87 27.05 22.17
C LYS A 188 -19.57 25.56 22.11
N LEU A 189 -18.36 25.19 22.53
CA LEU A 189 -17.96 23.81 22.75
C LEU A 189 -18.94 23.19 23.76
N PRO A 190 -19.59 22.05 23.47
CA PRO A 190 -20.33 21.31 24.49
C PRO A 190 -19.37 20.39 25.25
N ASP A 191 -19.37 20.50 26.57
CA ASP A 191 -19.00 19.42 27.49
C ASP A 191 -20.02 18.28 27.33
N GLY A 192 -19.57 17.09 26.95
CA GLY A 192 -20.38 15.87 26.94
C GLY A 192 -19.83 14.80 26.01
N ASP A 193 -19.79 13.55 26.50
CA ASP A 193 -19.45 12.32 25.77
C ASP A 193 -20.31 12.16 24.50
N ASP A 194 -19.83 12.70 23.38
CA ASP A 194 -20.35 12.47 22.04
C ASP A 194 -19.50 11.36 21.37
N PRO A 195 -20.06 10.20 21.00
CA PRO A 195 -19.29 9.06 20.50
C PRO A 195 -18.92 9.23 19.00
N ARG A 196 -18.63 10.46 18.57
CA ARG A 196 -18.01 10.68 17.26
C ARG A 196 -16.54 10.31 17.39
N PRO A 197 -16.00 9.39 16.58
CA PRO A 197 -14.57 9.10 16.61
C PRO A 197 -13.82 10.40 16.31
N GLU A 198 -12.95 10.80 17.23
CA GLU A 198 -12.02 11.92 17.06
C GLU A 198 -11.39 11.84 15.66
N PRO A 199 -11.40 12.93 14.86
CA PRO A 199 -10.83 12.90 13.53
C PRO A 199 -9.36 12.48 13.62
N SER A 200 -9.01 11.39 12.96
CA SER A 200 -7.66 10.85 13.03
C SER A 200 -6.68 11.80 12.34
N ALA A 201 -5.39 11.74 12.68
CA ALA A 201 -4.35 12.51 11.98
C ALA A 201 -4.33 12.25 10.44
N ILE A 202 -4.92 11.13 10.01
CA ILE A 202 -5.06 10.71 8.62
C ILE A 202 -6.26 11.42 7.95
N ASP A 203 -7.28 11.82 8.71
CA ASP A 203 -8.44 12.58 8.22
C ASP A 203 -8.12 14.02 7.87
N ALA A 204 -7.01 14.56 8.39
CA ALA A 204 -6.47 15.86 8.02
C ALA A 204 -5.54 15.83 6.79
N LEU A 205 -5.33 14.66 6.17
CA LEU A 205 -4.47 14.54 4.98
C LEU A 205 -5.28 14.78 3.71
N THR A 206 -4.83 15.72 2.89
CA THR A 206 -5.36 16.00 1.55
C THR A 206 -4.83 15.02 0.49
N THR A 207 -3.72 14.33 0.79
CA THR A 207 -3.05 13.39 -0.10
C THR A 207 -2.45 12.20 0.67
N PHE A 208 -2.43 11.02 0.05
CA PHE A 208 -1.66 9.88 0.55
C PHE A 208 -0.29 9.83 -0.12
N ARG A 209 0.75 9.55 0.65
CA ARG A 209 2.11 9.43 0.10
C ARG A 209 2.51 7.97 -0.01
N VAL A 210 2.76 7.52 -1.25
CA VAL A 210 3.35 6.22 -1.56
C VAL A 210 4.83 6.44 -1.86
N PHE A 211 5.71 5.85 -1.06
CA PHE A 211 7.15 6.10 -1.19
C PHE A 211 7.99 4.89 -0.76
N GLY A 212 9.31 5.01 -0.91
CA GLY A 212 10.24 3.98 -0.44
C GLY A 212 10.11 2.67 -1.21
N MET A 213 10.26 1.56 -0.50
CA MET A 213 10.19 0.22 -1.10
C MET A 213 8.84 -0.05 -1.76
N THR A 214 7.72 0.38 -1.15
CA THR A 214 6.38 0.25 -1.73
C THR A 214 6.29 0.91 -3.11
N ALA A 215 6.77 2.15 -3.22
CA ALA A 215 6.78 2.86 -4.50
C ALA A 215 7.69 2.19 -5.53
N ARG A 216 8.85 1.70 -5.11
CA ARG A 216 9.75 0.96 -6.00
C ARG A 216 9.11 -0.32 -6.54
N ILE A 217 8.51 -1.13 -5.68
CA ILE A 217 7.78 -2.34 -6.07
C ILE A 217 6.69 -2.01 -7.09
N LEU A 218 5.92 -0.94 -6.87
CA LEU A 218 4.85 -0.53 -7.79
C LEU A 218 5.38 -0.07 -9.15
N VAL A 219 6.50 0.67 -9.19
CA VAL A 219 7.15 1.06 -10.44
C VAL A 219 7.67 -0.17 -11.19
N ASP A 220 8.40 -1.07 -10.51
CA ASP A 220 8.91 -2.31 -11.12
C ASP A 220 7.77 -3.19 -11.67
N ALA A 221 6.68 -3.35 -10.90
CA ALA A 221 5.50 -4.09 -11.33
C ALA A 221 4.84 -3.45 -12.56
N ALA A 222 4.68 -2.13 -12.57
CA ALA A 222 4.06 -1.42 -13.70
C ALA A 222 4.92 -1.52 -14.97
N ARG A 223 6.24 -1.42 -14.86
CA ARG A 223 7.16 -1.61 -16.00
C ARG A 223 6.98 -2.98 -16.64
N VAL A 224 6.91 -4.03 -15.82
CA VAL A 224 6.68 -5.39 -16.31
C VAL A 224 5.29 -5.54 -16.93
N ALA A 225 4.26 -5.01 -16.28
CA ALA A 225 2.88 -5.16 -16.72
C ALA A 225 2.57 -4.44 -18.05
N TYR A 226 3.13 -3.24 -18.25
CA TYR A 226 2.87 -2.41 -19.42
C TYR A 226 3.98 -2.50 -20.49
N GLY A 227 5.14 -3.08 -20.17
CA GLY A 227 6.28 -3.12 -21.09
C GLY A 227 6.86 -1.74 -21.39
N GLU A 228 6.73 -0.80 -20.45
CA GLU A 228 7.08 0.62 -20.61
C GLU A 228 8.08 1.05 -19.55
N GLU A 229 9.01 1.96 -19.90
CA GLU A 229 9.90 2.60 -18.94
C GLU A 229 9.23 3.86 -18.33
N PRO A 230 9.52 4.20 -17.06
CA PRO A 230 8.96 5.39 -16.44
C PRO A 230 9.50 6.68 -17.08
N GLU A 231 8.70 7.74 -17.07
CA GLU A 231 9.06 9.09 -17.56
C GLU A 231 10.11 9.83 -16.69
N PHE A 232 10.66 9.13 -15.71
CA PHE A 232 11.61 9.65 -14.74
C PHE A 232 12.71 8.63 -14.48
N GLU A 233 13.79 9.08 -13.85
CA GLU A 233 14.91 8.20 -13.57
C GLU A 233 14.51 7.07 -12.62
N HIS A 234 15.02 5.88 -12.91
CA HIS A 234 14.77 4.63 -12.18
C HIS A 234 16.04 3.79 -12.19
N ASN A 235 16.18 2.85 -11.26
CA ASN A 235 17.30 1.90 -11.28
C ASN A 235 17.16 0.92 -12.46
N SER A 236 18.26 0.39 -12.98
CA SER A 236 18.21 -0.48 -14.16
C SER A 236 17.70 -1.91 -13.89
N HIS A 237 17.65 -2.35 -12.63
CA HIS A 237 17.29 -3.71 -12.22
C HIS A 237 16.00 -3.75 -11.39
N HIS A 238 15.36 -4.91 -11.33
CA HIS A 238 14.21 -5.20 -10.46
C HIS A 238 14.66 -5.87 -9.18
N GLY A 239 14.17 -5.39 -8.03
CA GLY A 239 14.53 -5.93 -6.71
C GLY A 239 16.04 -5.97 -6.44
N ASP A 240 16.43 -6.74 -5.44
CA ASP A 240 17.78 -6.81 -4.87
C ASP A 240 18.28 -8.26 -4.68
N GLU A 241 17.73 -9.23 -5.41
CA GLU A 241 18.05 -10.66 -5.25
C GLU A 241 19.54 -10.98 -5.38
N GLU A 242 20.24 -10.32 -6.30
CA GLU A 242 21.67 -10.50 -6.48
C GLU A 242 22.44 -10.10 -5.20
N MET A 243 22.08 -8.96 -4.60
CA MET A 243 22.68 -8.49 -3.36
C MET A 243 22.33 -9.43 -2.19
N ILE A 244 21.07 -9.87 -2.11
CA ILE A 244 20.62 -10.86 -1.11
C ILE A 244 21.45 -12.14 -1.21
N GLY A 245 21.64 -12.66 -2.43
CA GLY A 245 22.45 -13.85 -2.69
C GLY A 245 23.91 -13.69 -2.27
N ARG A 246 24.53 -12.53 -2.51
CA ARG A 246 25.89 -12.24 -2.06
C ARG A 246 25.99 -12.15 -0.54
N LEU A 247 25.03 -11.51 0.13
CA LEU A 247 24.96 -11.45 1.60
C LEU A 247 24.79 -12.84 2.22
N LEU A 248 23.95 -13.70 1.64
CA LEU A 248 23.81 -15.09 2.07
C LEU A 248 25.12 -15.88 1.91
N LYS A 249 25.83 -15.72 0.79
CA LYS A 249 27.15 -16.35 0.58
C LYS A 249 28.20 -15.91 1.60
N MET A 250 28.13 -14.66 2.06
CA MET A 250 28.96 -14.15 3.17
C MET A 250 28.60 -14.70 4.55
N GLY A 251 27.50 -15.44 4.68
CA GLY A 251 26.95 -15.87 5.97
C GLY A 251 26.20 -14.75 6.72
N ARG A 252 25.84 -13.65 6.04
CA ARG A 252 24.86 -12.66 6.53
C ARG A 252 23.45 -13.17 6.20
N LEU A 253 22.42 -12.59 6.81
CA LEU A 253 21.02 -13.05 6.67
C LEU A 253 20.80 -14.53 7.08
N SER A 254 21.60 -15.02 8.03
CA SER A 254 21.43 -16.38 8.56
C SER A 254 20.19 -16.50 9.45
N GLU A 255 19.76 -17.75 9.68
CA GLU A 255 18.58 -18.07 10.49
C GLU A 255 18.60 -17.42 11.89
N VAL A 256 19.79 -17.32 12.48
CA VAL A 256 19.98 -16.68 13.78
C VAL A 256 20.54 -15.28 13.61
N ARG A 257 19.69 -14.27 13.85
CA ARG A 257 20.12 -12.87 13.86
C ARG A 257 21.11 -12.63 15.01
N LYS A 258 22.34 -12.25 14.69
CA LYS A 258 23.33 -11.84 15.69
C LYS A 258 22.98 -10.43 16.18
N LYS A 259 22.76 -10.29 17.49
CA LYS A 259 22.37 -9.02 18.11
C LYS A 259 23.48 -7.98 17.92
N GLY A 260 23.11 -6.80 17.41
CA GLY A 260 24.04 -5.69 17.17
C GLY A 260 24.63 -5.66 15.76
N GLU A 261 24.36 -6.66 14.93
CA GLU A 261 24.69 -6.57 13.50
C GLU A 261 23.80 -5.54 12.82
N VAL A 262 24.44 -4.60 12.14
CA VAL A 262 23.81 -3.62 11.26
C VAL A 262 24.38 -3.84 9.88
N LEU A 263 23.54 -3.70 8.86
CA LEU A 263 23.97 -3.70 7.48
C LEU A 263 24.74 -2.40 7.21
N THR A 264 26.05 -2.38 7.46
CA THR A 264 26.90 -1.20 7.24
C THR A 264 27.41 -1.11 5.81
N ARG A 265 27.92 0.06 5.42
CA ARG A 265 28.49 0.26 4.08
C ARG A 265 29.65 -0.70 3.82
N GLU A 266 30.48 -0.98 4.83
CA GLU A 266 31.61 -1.90 4.73
C GLU A 266 31.15 -3.32 4.41
N VAL A 267 30.11 -3.82 5.07
CA VAL A 267 29.56 -5.17 4.84
C VAL A 267 29.10 -5.33 3.39
N LEU A 268 28.42 -4.32 2.84
CA LEU A 268 27.94 -4.41 1.44
C LEU A 268 29.07 -4.22 0.43
N ARG A 269 30.10 -3.45 0.78
CA ARG A 269 31.32 -3.35 -0.01
C ARG A 269 32.07 -4.69 -0.08
N GLU A 270 32.02 -5.46 1.00
CA GLU A 270 32.56 -6.82 1.01
C GLU A 270 31.66 -7.75 0.19
N ALA A 271 30.34 -7.63 0.32
CA ALA A 271 29.38 -8.39 -0.47
C ALA A 271 29.52 -8.13 -1.97
N SER A 272 29.79 -6.89 -2.37
CA SER A 272 29.92 -6.52 -3.79
C SER A 272 31.14 -7.12 -4.49
N LYS A 273 32.11 -7.65 -3.73
CA LYS A 273 33.32 -8.31 -4.24
C LYS A 273 33.17 -9.82 -4.41
N MET A 274 32.05 -10.41 -3.97
CA MET A 274 31.73 -11.84 -4.11
C MET A 274 30.85 -12.12 -5.32
#